data_AF-A0A158NXJ7-F1
#
_entry.id   AF-A0A158NXJ7-F1
#
_cell.length_a   1.000
_cell.length_b   1.000
_cell.length_c   1.000
_cell.angle_alpha   90.00
_cell.angle_beta   90.00
_cell.angle_gamma   90.00
#
_symmetry.space_group_name_H-M   'P 1'
#
loop_
_entity.id
_entity.type
_entity.pdbx_description
1 polymer ?
#
loop_
_entity_poly.entity_id
_entity_poly.type
_entity_poly.pdbx_seq_one_letter_code
_entity_poly.pdbx_strand_id
1 'polypeptide(L)'
;MKEENGKFEDIFYRTNTLCYTTLVELTCAFALATSVFKDYRKHNLAFRAWLPFNYSSPMLFRIAYFHQSISLTAGSILHLACDSLICGLLMHICSQLEILECRLKKTINKPHIFRECVIQHTCIFEFALITNEKFRLTITVQFLVSMLVVCFNLHQLTQTSVLSAKYVQIVLYMFCMLTQISFYCWYGNEVKLK
;
A
#
# COMPACT_ATOMS: atom_id res chain seq x y z
N MET A 1 14.75 3.24 28.30
CA MET A 1 13.34 2.76 28.29
C MET A 1 12.45 3.49 27.29
N LYS A 2 12.00 4.76 27.47
CA LYS A 2 11.07 5.40 26.51
C LYS A 2 11.73 5.82 25.17
N GLU A 3 12.99 6.21 25.21
CA GLU A 3 13.83 6.51 24.02
C GLU A 3 14.28 5.25 23.28
N GLU A 4 14.33 4.10 23.97
CA GLU A 4 14.53 2.78 23.35
C GLU A 4 13.25 2.27 22.69
N ASN A 5 12.07 2.50 23.30
CA ASN A 5 10.78 2.20 22.69
C ASN A 5 10.56 3.00 21.40
N GLY A 6 10.88 4.30 21.37
CA GLY A 6 10.76 5.11 20.14
C GLY A 6 11.69 4.62 19.01
N LYS A 7 12.93 4.21 19.33
CA LYS A 7 13.83 3.58 18.35
C LYS A 7 13.34 2.20 17.89
N PHE A 8 12.78 1.41 18.80
CA PHE A 8 12.25 0.08 18.50
C PHE A 8 10.99 0.17 17.62
N GLU A 9 10.10 1.11 17.91
CA GLU A 9 8.93 1.45 17.10
C GLU A 9 9.37 1.88 15.69
N ASP A 10 10.30 2.83 15.57
CA ASP A 10 10.78 3.31 14.26
C ASP A 10 11.45 2.20 13.42
N ILE A 11 12.25 1.33 14.05
CA ILE A 11 12.85 0.15 13.40
C ILE A 11 11.76 -0.84 12.97
N PHE A 12 10.77 -1.09 13.82
CA PHE A 12 9.65 -1.99 13.52
C PHE A 12 8.83 -1.46 12.34
N TYR A 13 8.52 -0.16 12.31
CA TYR A 13 7.76 0.49 11.23
C TYR A 13 8.50 0.44 9.89
N ARG A 14 9.78 0.77 9.89
CA ARG A 14 10.62 0.73 8.69
C ARG A 14 10.78 -0.71 8.18
N THR A 15 10.96 -1.66 9.08
CA THR A 15 11.09 -3.09 8.73
C THR A 15 9.78 -3.64 8.15
N ASN A 16 8.64 -3.31 8.75
CA ASN A 16 7.33 -3.78 8.28
C ASN A 16 6.99 -3.16 6.91
N THR A 17 7.25 -1.87 6.73
CA THR A 17 7.07 -1.18 5.43
C THR A 17 7.95 -1.80 4.34
N LEU A 18 9.23 -2.05 4.63
CA LEU A 18 10.14 -2.70 3.67
C LEU A 18 9.72 -4.15 3.35
N CYS A 19 9.28 -4.90 4.35
CA CYS A 19 8.74 -6.26 4.16
C CYS A 19 7.50 -6.25 3.25
N TYR A 20 6.61 -5.27 3.43
CA TYR A 20 5.45 -5.09 2.56
C TYR A 20 5.83 -4.71 1.13
N THR A 21 6.69 -3.71 0.94
CA THR A 21 7.15 -3.30 -0.40
C THR A 21 7.81 -4.47 -1.14
N THR A 22 8.70 -5.21 -0.46
CA THR A 22 9.37 -6.38 -1.04
C THR A 22 8.39 -7.50 -1.39
N LEU A 23 7.39 -7.77 -0.55
CA LEU A 23 6.33 -8.75 -0.83
C LEU A 23 5.52 -8.37 -2.08
N VAL A 24 5.15 -7.10 -2.23
CA VAL A 24 4.38 -6.61 -3.39
C VAL A 24 5.22 -6.70 -4.66
N GLU A 25 6.47 -6.24 -4.64
CA GLU A 25 7.39 -6.33 -5.79
C GLU A 25 7.60 -7.77 -6.24
N LEU A 26 7.83 -8.70 -5.31
CA LEU A 26 7.97 -10.13 -5.59
C LEU A 26 6.71 -10.71 -6.23
N THR A 27 5.53 -10.32 -5.74
CA THR A 27 4.23 -10.78 -6.27
C THR A 27 4.00 -10.26 -7.70
N CYS A 28 4.29 -8.98 -7.96
CA CYS A 28 4.21 -8.38 -9.29
C CYS A 28 5.20 -9.02 -10.27
N ALA A 29 6.45 -9.24 -9.85
CA ALA A 29 7.46 -9.90 -10.67
C ALA A 29 7.07 -11.34 -11.03
N PHE A 30 6.53 -12.09 -10.05
CA PHE A 30 6.04 -13.45 -10.28
C PHE A 30 4.84 -13.47 -11.25
N ALA A 31 3.89 -12.54 -11.10
CA ALA A 31 2.75 -12.41 -12.01
C ALA A 31 3.20 -12.12 -13.45
N LEU A 32 4.08 -11.14 -13.64
CA LEU A 32 4.63 -10.79 -14.96
C LEU A 32 5.40 -11.96 -15.58
N ALA A 33 6.23 -12.66 -14.80
CA ALA A 33 6.97 -13.82 -15.27
C ALA A 33 6.01 -14.89 -15.82
N THR A 34 4.98 -15.27 -15.06
CA THR A 34 4.01 -16.27 -15.56
C THR A 34 3.24 -15.82 -16.79
N SER A 35 2.88 -14.53 -16.90
CA SER A 35 2.19 -13.98 -18.06
C SER A 35 3.07 -14.12 -19.31
N VAL A 36 4.35 -13.80 -19.18
CA VAL A 36 5.34 -13.96 -20.26
C VAL A 36 5.54 -15.44 -20.61
N PHE A 37 5.65 -16.34 -19.63
CA PHE A 37 5.88 -17.76 -19.92
C PHE A 37 4.65 -18.50 -20.46
N LYS A 38 3.45 -18.13 -20.03
CA LYS A 38 2.21 -18.88 -20.30
C LYS A 38 1.31 -18.22 -21.33
N ASP A 39 1.07 -16.93 -21.23
CA ASP A 39 0.07 -16.23 -22.05
C ASP A 39 0.67 -15.76 -23.37
N TYR A 40 1.88 -15.20 -23.35
CA TYR A 40 2.62 -14.85 -24.57
C TYR A 40 2.87 -16.09 -25.46
N ARG A 41 3.26 -17.23 -24.86
CA ARG A 41 3.48 -18.48 -25.60
C ARG A 41 2.21 -19.04 -26.25
N LYS A 42 1.04 -18.71 -25.71
CA LYS A 42 -0.28 -19.14 -26.22
C LYS A 42 -0.94 -18.12 -27.14
N HIS A 43 -0.25 -17.03 -27.52
CA HIS A 43 -0.82 -15.90 -28.28
C HIS A 43 -2.04 -15.26 -27.59
N ASN A 44 -2.08 -15.32 -26.25
CA ASN A 44 -3.10 -14.68 -25.44
C ASN A 44 -2.54 -13.36 -24.88
N LEU A 45 -3.39 -12.33 -24.83
CA LEU A 45 -3.08 -11.09 -24.13
C LEU A 45 -2.94 -11.36 -22.62
N ALA A 46 -2.00 -10.66 -21.98
CA ALA A 46 -1.76 -10.74 -20.53
C ALA A 46 -3.03 -10.44 -19.72
N PHE A 47 -3.79 -9.46 -20.18
CA PHE A 47 -5.13 -9.18 -19.68
C PHE A 47 -6.15 -9.32 -20.80
N ARG A 48 -7.21 -10.07 -20.54
CA ARG A 48 -8.32 -10.23 -21.46
C ARG A 48 -9.05 -8.89 -21.58
N ALA A 49 -8.82 -8.19 -22.69
CA ALA A 49 -9.43 -6.90 -22.99
C ALA A 49 -10.04 -6.94 -24.39
N TRP A 50 -11.14 -6.20 -24.59
CA TRP A 50 -11.66 -5.95 -25.92
C TRP A 50 -10.87 -4.79 -26.55
N LEU A 51 -10.30 -5.04 -27.73
CA LEU A 51 -9.56 -4.04 -28.50
C LEU A 51 -10.38 -3.66 -29.73
N PRO A 52 -10.39 -2.38 -30.14
CA PRO A 52 -11.13 -1.93 -31.31
C PRO A 52 -10.51 -2.41 -32.64
N PHE A 53 -9.40 -3.15 -32.60
CA PHE A 53 -8.71 -3.72 -33.75
C PHE A 53 -8.44 -5.21 -33.57
N ASN A 54 -8.42 -5.96 -34.69
CA ASN A 54 -8.09 -7.37 -34.69
C ASN A 54 -6.58 -7.57 -34.49
N TYR A 55 -6.20 -8.22 -33.39
CA TYR A 55 -4.80 -8.54 -33.07
C TYR A 55 -4.37 -9.92 -33.61
N SER A 56 -5.03 -10.42 -34.66
CA SER A 56 -4.65 -11.68 -35.34
C SER A 56 -3.27 -11.61 -35.99
N SER A 57 -2.78 -10.41 -36.32
CA SER A 57 -1.43 -10.20 -36.84
C SER A 57 -0.37 -10.21 -35.73
N PRO A 58 0.77 -10.89 -35.89
CA PRO A 58 1.83 -10.99 -34.87
C PRO A 58 2.49 -9.64 -34.55
N MET A 59 2.39 -8.64 -35.43
CA MET A 59 2.89 -7.29 -35.14
C MET A 59 1.95 -6.52 -34.22
N LEU A 60 0.64 -6.54 -34.52
CA LEU A 60 -0.39 -5.89 -33.70
C LEU A 60 -0.52 -6.54 -32.32
N PHE A 61 -0.42 -7.88 -32.26
CA PHE A 61 -0.39 -8.62 -31.00
C PHE A 61 0.76 -8.15 -30.09
N ARG A 62 1.98 -8.02 -30.63
CA ARG A 62 3.14 -7.55 -29.87
C ARG A 62 2.94 -6.13 -29.36
N ILE A 63 2.47 -5.20 -30.20
CA ILE A 63 2.20 -3.82 -29.78
C ILE A 63 1.18 -3.78 -28.64
N ALA A 64 0.07 -4.50 -28.78
CA ALA A 64 -0.98 -4.55 -27.75
C ALA A 64 -0.46 -5.16 -26.44
N TYR A 65 0.34 -6.24 -26.52
CA TYR A 65 0.95 -6.87 -25.35
C TYR A 65 1.93 -5.94 -24.64
N PHE A 66 2.82 -5.25 -25.38
CA PHE A 66 3.76 -4.28 -24.81
C PHE A 66 3.03 -3.11 -24.15
N HIS A 67 2.00 -2.59 -24.81
CA HIS A 67 1.17 -1.53 -24.26
C HIS A 67 0.53 -1.98 -22.93
N GLN A 68 -0.11 -3.15 -22.89
CA GLN A 68 -0.70 -3.70 -21.66
C GLN A 68 0.35 -3.88 -20.55
N SER A 69 1.54 -4.37 -20.87
CA SER A 69 2.62 -4.56 -19.89
C SER A 69 3.08 -3.22 -19.31
N ILE A 70 3.28 -2.20 -20.16
CA ILE A 70 3.69 -0.86 -19.71
C ILE A 70 2.59 -0.23 -18.85
N SER A 71 1.33 -0.31 -19.28
CA SER A 71 0.20 0.21 -18.51
C SER A 71 0.08 -0.46 -17.15
N LEU A 72 0.26 -1.79 -17.08
CA LEU A 72 0.24 -2.51 -15.81
C LEU A 72 1.35 -2.02 -14.89
N THR A 73 2.60 -2.01 -15.36
CA THR A 73 3.75 -1.61 -14.55
C THR A 73 3.61 -0.16 -14.06
N ALA A 74 3.22 0.76 -14.94
CA ALA A 74 2.99 2.16 -14.58
C ALA A 74 1.87 2.30 -13.53
N GLY A 75 0.77 1.57 -13.69
CA GLY A 75 -0.32 1.54 -12.73
C GLY A 75 0.10 1.02 -11.36
N SER A 76 0.85 -0.09 -11.31
CA SER A 76 1.37 -0.66 -10.07
C SER A 76 2.34 0.28 -9.36
N ILE A 77 3.24 0.95 -10.09
CA ILE A 77 4.18 1.92 -9.50
C ILE A 77 3.42 3.12 -8.92
N LEU A 78 2.45 3.65 -9.66
CA LEU A 78 1.65 4.79 -9.19
C LEU A 78 0.85 4.41 -7.93
N HIS A 79 0.26 3.22 -7.91
CA HIS A 79 -0.47 2.71 -6.74
C HIS A 79 0.44 2.57 -5.52
N LEU A 80 1.60 1.94 -5.67
CA LEU A 80 2.63 1.84 -4.62
C LEU A 80 3.09 3.21 -4.11
N ALA A 81 3.29 4.17 -5.01
CA ALA A 81 3.70 5.53 -4.64
C ALA A 81 2.60 6.25 -3.83
N CYS A 82 1.33 6.09 -4.22
CA CYS A 82 0.21 6.64 -3.46
C CYS A 82 0.10 6.02 -2.06
N ASP A 83 0.18 4.69 -1.95
CA ASP A 83 0.14 4.01 -0.65
C ASP A 83 1.31 4.45 0.24
N SER A 84 2.52 4.51 -0.33
CA SER A 84 3.72 4.96 0.39
C SER A 84 3.61 6.41 0.85
N LEU A 85 3.04 7.29 0.03
CA LEU A 85 2.81 8.68 0.39
C LEU A 85 1.85 8.80 1.57
N ILE A 86 0.71 8.10 1.53
CA ILE A 86 -0.29 8.18 2.61
C ILE A 86 0.30 7.61 3.91
N CYS A 87 0.93 6.44 3.86
CA CYS A 87 1.61 5.85 5.01
C CYS A 87 2.71 6.78 5.56
N GLY A 88 3.50 7.41 4.69
CA GLY A 88 4.53 8.37 5.06
C GLY A 88 3.99 9.61 5.79
N LEU A 89 2.86 10.15 5.34
CA LEU A 89 2.20 11.29 5.98
C LEU A 89 1.64 10.90 7.36
N LEU A 90 1.02 9.74 7.48
CA LEU A 90 0.51 9.22 8.76
C LEU A 90 1.65 8.95 9.75
N MET A 91 2.76 8.35 9.29
CA MET A 91 3.97 8.17 10.10
C MET A 91 4.51 9.52 10.58
N HIS A 92 4.59 10.51 9.69
CA HIS A 92 5.05 11.84 10.06
C HIS A 92 4.17 12.45 11.17
N ILE A 93 2.85 12.30 11.11
CA ILE A 93 1.94 12.74 12.17
C ILE A 93 2.26 12.02 13.49
N CYS A 94 2.35 10.69 13.48
CA CYS A 94 2.68 9.90 14.68
C CYS A 94 4.01 10.31 15.31
N SER A 95 5.06 10.52 14.51
CA SER A 95 6.37 10.95 14.99
C SER A 95 6.31 12.35 15.61
N GLN A 96 5.57 13.28 15.01
CA GLN A 96 5.42 14.63 15.56
C GLN A 96 4.66 14.64 16.88
N LEU A 97 3.64 13.77 17.04
CA LEU A 97 2.93 13.58 18.31
C LEU A 97 3.86 13.04 19.40
N GLU A 98 4.74 12.10 19.07
CA GLU A 98 5.70 11.54 20.04
C GLU A 98 6.75 12.58 20.48
N ILE A 99 7.24 13.39 19.55
CA ILE A 99 8.14 14.52 19.86
C ILE A 99 7.44 15.50 20.80
N LEU A 100 6.17 15.82 20.52
CA LEU A 100 5.36 16.68 21.37
C LEU A 100 5.20 16.08 22.77
N GLU A 101 4.89 14.78 22.89
CA GLU A 101 4.78 14.10 24.19
C GLU A 101 6.08 14.20 25.00
N CYS A 102 7.22 14.01 24.35
CA CYS A 102 8.54 14.13 24.96
C CYS A 102 8.83 15.55 25.45
N ARG A 103 8.46 16.58 24.67
CA ARG A 103 8.62 17.99 25.04
C ARG A 103 7.68 18.38 26.17
N LEU A 104 6.45 17.87 26.16
CA LEU A 104 5.46 18.13 27.20
C LEU A 104 5.92 17.58 28.56
N LYS A 105 6.49 16.37 28.59
CA LYS A 105 7.09 15.81 29.82
C LYS A 105 8.23 16.66 30.39
N LYS A 106 9.05 17.25 29.52
CA LYS A 106 10.13 18.16 29.93
C LYS A 106 9.61 19.52 30.42
N THR A 107 8.39 19.89 30.04
CA THR A 107 7.76 21.17 30.40
C THR A 107 7.41 21.25 31.89
N ILE A 108 7.25 20.11 32.58
CA ILE A 108 7.07 20.04 34.04
C ILE A 108 8.19 20.79 34.79
N ASN A 109 9.40 20.84 34.22
CA ASN A 109 10.55 21.53 34.82
C ASN A 109 10.82 22.93 34.23
N LYS A 110 10.11 23.36 33.17
CA LYS A 110 10.36 24.64 32.45
C LYS A 110 9.05 25.21 31.83
N PRO A 111 8.32 26.07 32.55
CA PRO A 111 6.98 26.54 32.13
C PRO A 111 6.95 27.37 30.84
N HIS A 112 8.07 27.99 30.47
CA HIS A 112 8.23 28.72 29.19
C HIS A 112 7.95 27.85 27.95
N ILE A 113 8.21 26.53 28.02
CA ILE A 113 8.12 25.60 26.88
C ILE A 113 6.65 25.21 26.59
N PHE A 114 5.74 25.50 27.52
CA PHE A 114 4.33 25.11 27.39
C PHE A 114 3.65 25.78 26.18
N ARG A 115 3.91 27.08 25.97
CA ARG A 115 3.34 27.82 24.83
C ARG A 115 3.78 27.24 23.49
N GLU A 116 5.05 26.86 23.35
CA GLU A 116 5.56 26.23 22.14
C GLU A 116 4.93 24.86 21.89
N CYS A 117 4.70 24.07 22.94
CA CYS A 117 4.03 22.78 22.83
C CYS A 117 2.57 22.92 22.33
N VAL A 118 1.83 23.92 22.83
CA VAL A 118 0.45 24.17 22.38
C VAL A 118 0.41 24.59 20.91
N ILE A 119 1.34 25.43 20.47
CA ILE A 119 1.45 25.83 19.06
C ILE A 119 1.78 24.60 18.19
N GLN A 120 2.77 23.80 18.60
CA GLN A 120 3.16 22.59 17.88
C GLN A 120 2.00 21.58 17.77
N HIS A 121 1.28 21.34 18.86
CA HIS A 121 0.08 20.49 18.86
C HIS A 121 -0.97 20.97 17.86
N THR A 122 -1.23 22.28 17.83
CA THR A 122 -2.21 22.88 16.90
C THR A 122 -1.80 22.66 15.45
N CYS A 123 -0.53 22.86 15.12
CA CYS A 123 -0.02 22.61 13.77
C CYS A 123 -0.11 21.13 13.36
N ILE A 124 0.20 20.19 14.28
CA ILE A 124 0.10 18.75 14.02
C ILE A 124 -1.37 18.37 13.77
N PHE A 125 -2.29 18.89 14.58
CA PHE A 125 -3.71 18.62 14.45
C PHE A 125 -4.27 19.16 13.12
N GLU A 126 -3.90 20.38 12.74
CA GLU A 126 -4.28 20.96 11.44
C GLU A 126 -3.73 20.14 10.27
N PHE A 127 -2.46 19.70 10.35
CA PHE A 127 -1.86 18.84 9.33
C PHE A 127 -2.56 17.48 9.23
N ALA A 128 -2.94 16.87 10.36
CA ALA A 128 -3.69 15.63 10.40
C ALA A 128 -5.09 15.77 9.79
N LEU A 129 -5.77 16.89 10.06
CA LEU A 129 -7.06 17.21 9.45
C LEU A 129 -6.95 17.37 7.93
N ILE A 130 -5.97 18.12 7.44
CA ILE A 130 -5.74 18.31 6.00
C ILE A 130 -5.44 16.96 5.34
N THR A 131 -4.57 16.16 5.94
CA THR A 131 -4.22 14.81 5.42
C THR A 131 -5.47 13.93 5.35
N ASN A 132 -6.26 13.89 6.42
CA ASN A 132 -7.50 13.12 6.45
C ASN A 132 -8.50 13.63 5.40
N GLU A 133 -8.72 14.93 5.27
CA GLU A 133 -9.67 15.47 4.28
C GLU A 133 -9.26 15.11 2.85
N LYS A 134 -7.96 15.20 2.52
CA LYS A 134 -7.45 14.88 1.18
C LYS A 134 -7.52 13.40 0.84
N PHE A 135 -7.22 12.53 1.80
CA PHE A 135 -7.09 11.08 1.52
C PHE A 135 -8.27 10.24 2.00
N ARG A 136 -9.23 10.77 2.77
CA ARG A 136 -10.38 10.02 3.30
C ARG A 136 -11.15 9.28 2.20
N LEU A 137 -11.45 9.95 1.09
CA LEU A 137 -12.19 9.32 -0.01
C LEU A 137 -11.34 8.24 -0.69
N THR A 138 -10.06 8.53 -0.95
CA THR A 138 -9.10 7.56 -1.52
C THR A 138 -8.99 6.31 -0.67
N ILE A 139 -8.80 6.45 0.65
CA ILE A 139 -8.73 5.35 1.59
C ILE A 139 -10.06 4.57 1.58
N THR A 140 -11.20 5.26 1.62
CA THR A 140 -12.53 4.60 1.58
C THR A 140 -12.70 3.75 0.33
N VAL A 141 -12.38 4.29 -0.84
CA VAL A 141 -12.43 3.55 -2.12
C VAL A 141 -11.46 2.37 -2.09
N GLN A 142 -10.25 2.56 -1.56
CA GLN A 142 -9.24 1.51 -1.46
C GLN A 142 -9.74 0.34 -0.61
N PHE A 143 -10.35 0.59 0.55
CA PHE A 143 -10.94 -0.46 1.39
C PHE A 143 -12.07 -1.20 0.68
N LEU A 144 -12.98 -0.48 0.03
CA LEU A 144 -14.11 -1.08 -0.71
C LEU A 144 -13.62 -1.98 -1.85
N VAL A 145 -12.71 -1.47 -2.69
CA VAL A 145 -12.15 -2.22 -3.81
C VAL A 145 -11.38 -3.44 -3.30
N SER A 146 -10.55 -3.28 -2.27
CA SER A 146 -9.77 -4.38 -1.69
C SER A 146 -10.67 -5.48 -1.12
N MET A 147 -11.75 -5.12 -0.43
CA MET A 147 -12.72 -6.09 0.09
C MET A 147 -13.38 -6.88 -1.05
N LEU A 148 -13.86 -6.20 -2.09
CA LEU A 148 -14.45 -6.88 -3.26
C LEU A 148 -13.45 -7.83 -3.91
N VAL A 149 -12.22 -7.37 -4.12
CA VAL A 149 -11.13 -8.15 -4.69
C VAL A 149 -10.82 -9.39 -3.86
N VAL A 150 -10.72 -9.26 -2.54
CA VAL A 150 -10.51 -10.40 -1.62
C VAL A 150 -11.67 -11.40 -1.72
N CYS A 151 -12.92 -10.93 -1.74
CA CYS A 151 -14.09 -11.80 -1.90
C CYS A 151 -14.06 -12.58 -3.23
N PHE A 152 -13.78 -11.92 -4.35
CA PHE A 152 -13.68 -12.58 -5.66
C PHE A 152 -12.51 -13.56 -5.72
N ASN A 153 -11.34 -13.20 -5.18
CA ASN A 153 -10.18 -14.08 -5.14
C ASN A 153 -10.43 -15.33 -4.29
N LEU A 154 -11.08 -15.18 -3.14
CA LEU A 154 -11.47 -16.32 -2.30
C LEU A 154 -12.40 -17.27 -3.06
N HIS A 155 -13.37 -16.73 -3.80
CA HIS A 155 -14.23 -17.55 -4.65
C HIS A 155 -13.43 -18.28 -5.74
N GLN A 156 -12.54 -17.58 -6.46
CA GLN A 156 -11.68 -18.22 -7.47
C GLN A 156 -10.76 -19.29 -6.88
N LEU A 157 -10.31 -19.11 -5.64
CA LEU A 157 -9.45 -20.07 -4.94
C LEU A 157 -10.17 -21.42 -4.74
N THR A 158 -11.48 -21.40 -4.48
CA THR A 158 -12.27 -22.64 -4.33
C THR A 158 -12.43 -23.42 -5.64
N GLN A 159 -12.28 -22.76 -6.79
CA GLN A 159 -12.41 -23.36 -8.12
C GLN A 159 -11.07 -23.68 -8.79
N THR A 160 -9.96 -23.20 -8.23
CA THR A 160 -8.63 -23.32 -8.82
C THR A 160 -7.87 -24.48 -8.19
N SER A 161 -7.21 -25.30 -9.02
CA SER A 161 -6.39 -26.40 -8.50
C SER A 161 -5.16 -25.87 -7.74
N VAL A 162 -4.92 -26.46 -6.55
CA VAL A 162 -3.82 -26.09 -5.64
C VAL A 162 -2.42 -26.17 -6.26
N LEU A 163 -2.23 -27.03 -7.27
CA LEU A 163 -0.97 -27.21 -7.99
C LEU A 163 -0.75 -26.20 -9.12
N SER A 164 -1.72 -25.31 -9.39
CA SER A 164 -1.58 -24.34 -10.48
C SER A 164 -0.80 -23.10 -10.05
N ALA A 165 0.04 -22.57 -10.94
CA ALA A 165 0.71 -21.27 -10.70
C ALA A 165 -0.29 -20.13 -10.42
N LYS A 166 -1.52 -20.23 -10.96
CA LYS A 166 -2.60 -19.28 -10.69
C LYS A 166 -3.04 -19.30 -9.23
N TYR A 167 -3.10 -20.48 -8.60
CA TYR A 167 -3.43 -20.61 -7.19
C TYR A 167 -2.44 -19.84 -6.32
N VAL A 168 -1.13 -20.05 -6.55
CA VAL A 168 -0.06 -19.36 -5.82
C VAL A 168 -0.17 -17.84 -5.99
N GLN A 169 -0.48 -17.36 -7.20
CA GLN A 169 -0.68 -15.93 -7.45
C GLN A 169 -1.86 -15.34 -6.70
N ILE A 170 -3.01 -16.02 -6.73
CA ILE A 170 -4.22 -15.56 -6.03
C ILE A 170 -3.94 -15.47 -4.52
N VAL A 171 -3.25 -16.46 -3.94
CA VAL A 171 -2.88 -16.46 -2.52
C VAL A 171 -1.91 -15.33 -2.18
N LEU A 172 -0.83 -15.16 -2.94
CA LEU A 172 0.15 -14.09 -2.73
C LEU A 172 -0.50 -12.71 -2.84
N TYR A 173 -1.36 -12.53 -3.85
CA TYR A 173 -2.09 -11.29 -4.04
C TYR A 173 -3.07 -11.01 -2.90
N MET A 174 -3.83 -12.00 -2.42
CA MET A 174 -4.68 -11.87 -1.24
C MET A 174 -3.88 -11.45 0.01
N PHE A 175 -2.73 -12.08 0.24
CA PHE A 175 -1.87 -11.73 1.37
C PHE A 175 -1.34 -10.30 1.29
N CYS A 176 -0.96 -9.83 0.09
CA CYS A 176 -0.58 -8.43 -0.14
C CYS A 176 -1.73 -7.46 0.19
N MET A 177 -2.95 -7.73 -0.31
CA MET A 177 -4.11 -6.86 -0.09
C MET A 177 -4.51 -6.80 1.40
N LEU A 178 -4.49 -7.93 2.10
CA LEU A 178 -4.78 -7.99 3.54
C LEU A 178 -3.73 -7.23 4.37
N THR A 179 -2.46 -7.35 3.98
CA THR A 179 -1.37 -6.62 4.63
C THR A 179 -1.54 -5.12 4.43
N GLN A 180 -1.86 -4.67 3.22
CA GLN A 180 -2.14 -3.27 2.90
C GLN A 180 -3.25 -2.68 3.77
N ILE A 181 -4.39 -3.38 3.87
CA ILE A 181 -5.52 -3.00 4.73
C ILE A 181 -5.08 -2.89 6.19
N SER A 182 -4.34 -3.89 6.66
CA SER A 182 -3.86 -3.93 8.05
C SER A 182 -2.95 -2.75 8.38
N PHE A 183 -2.10 -2.31 7.44
CA PHE A 183 -1.28 -1.11 7.61
C PHE A 183 -2.11 0.16 7.77
N TYR A 184 -3.08 0.39 6.89
CA TYR A 184 -3.96 1.56 6.99
C TYR A 184 -4.70 1.59 8.32
N CYS A 185 -5.23 0.44 8.76
CA CYS A 185 -5.88 0.29 10.06
C CYS A 185 -4.92 0.55 11.23
N TRP A 186 -3.70 0.03 11.16
CA TRP A 186 -2.69 0.20 12.20
C TRP A 186 -2.33 1.67 12.39
N TYR A 187 -1.98 2.37 11.31
CA TYR A 187 -1.64 3.79 11.40
C TYR A 187 -2.82 4.65 11.86
N GLY A 188 -4.04 4.37 11.39
CA GLY A 188 -5.23 5.04 11.87
C GLY A 188 -5.47 4.84 13.37
N ASN A 189 -5.20 3.63 13.88
CA ASN A 189 -5.31 3.32 15.31
C ASN A 189 -4.23 4.04 16.14
N GLU A 190 -2.98 4.03 15.69
CA GLU A 190 -1.87 4.73 16.37
C GLU A 190 -2.12 6.23 16.50
N VAL A 191 -2.58 6.88 15.41
CA VAL A 191 -2.94 8.31 15.44
C VAL A 191 -4.09 8.59 16.43
N LYS A 192 -5.00 7.64 16.63
CA LYS A 192 -6.12 7.79 17.59
C LYS A 192 -5.69 7.59 19.05
N LEU A 193 -4.69 6.75 19.28
CA LEU A 193 -4.20 6.43 20.64
C LEU A 193 -3.24 7.49 21.19
N LYS A 194 -2.50 8.18 20.32
CA LYS A 194 -1.59 9.27 20.69
C LYS A 194 -2.35 10.61 20.80
#